data_AF-A0A7X8K833-F1
#
_entry.id   AF-A0A7X8K833-F1
#
_cell.length_a   1.000
_cell.length_b   1.000
_cell.length_c   1.000
_cell.angle_alpha   90.00
_cell.angle_beta   90.00
_cell.angle_gamma   90.00
#
_symmetry.space_group_name_H-M   'P 1'
#
loop_
_entity.id
_entity.type
_entity.pdbx_description
1 polymer ?
#
loop_
_entity_poly.entity_id
_entity_poly.type
_entity_poly.pdbx_seq_one_letter_code
_entity_poly.pdbx_strand_id
1 'polypeptide(L)'
;ALVRFMPKKTTLPEGLIPLIKASFASRRKTIHNNLKGIIEPEALSSAFEKTGISASERAERLAPEDFRRLFEAIEESRRSLGR
;
A
#
# COMPACT_ATOMS: atom_id res chain seq x y z
N ALA A 1 -18.84 -15.33 -17.08
CA ALA A 1 -17.45 -15.31 -17.58
C ALA A 1 -16.74 -16.55 -17.06
N LEU A 2 -15.97 -17.25 -17.90
CA LEU A 2 -15.12 -18.36 -17.44
C LEU A 2 -13.79 -17.78 -16.99
N VAL A 3 -13.43 -17.99 -15.72
CA VAL A 3 -12.18 -17.51 -15.11
C VAL A 3 -11.36 -18.72 -14.70
N ARG A 4 -10.08 -18.76 -15.10
CA ARG A 4 -9.13 -19.78 -14.69
C ARG A 4 -8.06 -19.16 -13.82
N PHE A 5 -7.83 -19.73 -12.64
CA PHE A 5 -6.73 -19.34 -11.76
C PHE A 5 -5.55 -20.31 -11.97
N MET A 6 -4.34 -19.77 -12.05
CA MET A 6 -3.11 -20.55 -12.03
C MET A 6 -2.38 -20.26 -10.72
N PRO A 7 -2.45 -21.17 -9.73
CA PRO A 7 -1.85 -20.90 -8.43
C PRO A 7 -0.33 -20.77 -8.60
N LYS A 8 0.20 -19.64 -8.14
CA LYS A 8 1.64 -19.42 -7.99
C LYS A 8 1.97 -19.55 -6.53
N LYS A 9 2.97 -20.37 -6.19
CA LYS A 9 3.48 -20.48 -4.81
C LYS A 9 4.27 -19.21 -4.50
N THR A 10 3.58 -18.20 -4.01
CA THR A 10 4.14 -16.92 -3.57
C THR A 10 3.76 -16.72 -2.11
N THR A 11 4.75 -16.39 -1.28
CA THR A 11 4.52 -15.92 0.08
C THR A 11 4.35 -14.41 0.05
N LEU A 12 3.32 -13.91 0.74
CA LEU A 12 3.10 -12.48 0.89
C LEU A 12 3.74 -12.02 2.21
N PRO A 13 4.34 -10.82 2.25
CA PRO A 13 4.78 -10.22 3.50
C PRO A 13 3.63 -10.11 4.49
N GLU A 14 3.93 -10.36 5.76
CA GLU A 14 2.98 -10.10 6.84
C GLU A 14 2.64 -8.60 6.86
N GLY A 15 1.37 -8.25 7.03
CA GLY A 15 0.91 -6.84 7.02
C GLY A 15 0.54 -6.28 5.64
N LEU A 16 0.96 -6.90 4.52
CA LEU A 16 0.59 -6.42 3.18
C LEU A 16 -0.93 -6.48 2.94
N ILE A 17 -1.58 -7.60 3.27
CA ILE A 17 -3.04 -7.75 3.11
C ILE A 17 -3.81 -6.74 3.99
N PRO A 18 -3.49 -6.56 5.29
CA PRO A 18 -4.05 -5.48 6.10
C PRO A 18 -3.90 -4.09 5.47
N LEU A 19 -2.73 -3.74 4.91
CA LEU A 19 -2.50 -2.45 4.25
C LEU A 19 -3.39 -2.28 3.00
N ILE A 20 -3.52 -3.33 2.18
CA ILE A 20 -4.42 -3.32 1.03
C ILE A 20 -5.85 -3.09 1.51
N LYS A 21 -6.31 -3.85 2.51
CA LYS A 21 -7.66 -3.67 3.08
C LYS A 21 -7.89 -2.24 3.59
N ALA A 22 -6.93 -1.68 4.32
CA ALA A 22 -7.01 -0.29 4.80
C ALA A 22 -7.11 0.71 3.64
N SER A 23 -6.37 0.49 2.55
CA SER A 23 -6.41 1.34 1.35
C SER A 23 -7.79 1.37 0.68
N PHE A 24 -8.61 0.32 0.87
CA PHE A 24 -9.97 0.20 0.36
C PHE A 24 -11.07 0.48 1.40
N ALA A 25 -10.72 0.92 2.63
CA ALA A 25 -11.68 1.13 3.72
C ALA A 25 -12.80 2.12 3.36
N SER A 26 -12.49 3.16 2.56
CA SER A 26 -13.50 4.05 1.99
C SER A 26 -13.33 4.18 0.49
N ARG A 27 -14.37 3.77 -0.25
CA ARG A 27 -14.37 3.79 -1.72
C ARG A 27 -14.06 5.16 -2.28
N ARG A 28 -14.54 6.25 -1.68
CA ARG A 28 -14.42 7.60 -2.28
C ARG A 28 -13.14 8.37 -1.90
N LYS A 29 -12.38 7.87 -0.93
CA LYS A 29 -11.17 8.54 -0.45
C LYS A 29 -9.96 8.19 -1.31
N THR A 30 -8.99 9.10 -1.32
CA THR A 30 -7.66 8.83 -1.89
C THR A 30 -6.93 7.82 -1.01
N ILE A 31 -5.91 7.17 -1.55
CA ILE A 31 -5.09 6.22 -0.82
C ILE A 31 -4.44 6.86 0.41
N HIS A 32 -3.94 8.09 0.29
CA HIS A 32 -3.43 8.85 1.43
C HIS A 32 -4.51 9.03 2.50
N ASN A 33 -5.73 9.43 2.13
CA ASN A 33 -6.79 9.68 3.11
C ASN A 33 -7.36 8.40 3.76
N ASN A 34 -7.20 7.25 3.12
CA ASN A 34 -7.53 5.95 3.71
C ASN A 34 -6.44 5.49 4.68
N LEU A 35 -5.16 5.77 4.41
CA LEU A 35 -4.03 5.33 5.23
C LEU A 35 -3.64 6.35 6.33
N LYS A 36 -4.03 7.61 6.18
CA LYS A 36 -3.78 8.68 7.16
C LYS A 36 -4.43 8.31 8.50
N GLY A 37 -3.62 8.31 9.56
CA GLY A 37 -4.05 7.95 10.91
C GLY A 37 -3.92 6.45 11.22
N ILE A 38 -3.54 5.64 10.24
CA ILE A 38 -3.16 4.23 10.42
C ILE A 38 -1.63 4.09 10.30
N ILE A 39 -1.03 4.83 9.36
CA ILE A 39 0.41 4.90 9.14
C ILE A 39 0.92 6.27 9.59
N GLU A 40 2.13 6.28 10.14
CA GLU A 40 2.85 7.47 10.55
C GLU A 40 3.00 8.45 9.36
N PRO A 41 2.70 9.75 9.53
CA PRO A 41 2.70 10.72 8.42
C PRO A 41 4.01 10.78 7.65
N GLU A 42 5.14 10.73 8.36
CA GLU A 42 6.49 10.80 7.79
C GLU A 42 6.79 9.55 6.94
N ALA A 43 6.44 8.37 7.44
CA ALA A 43 6.61 7.12 6.72
C ALA A 43 5.73 7.05 5.46
N LEU A 44 4.49 7.53 5.57
CA LEU A 44 3.55 7.56 4.46
C LEU A 44 3.99 8.56 3.38
N SER A 45 4.47 9.74 3.77
CA SER A 45 5.00 10.75 2.84
C SER A 45 6.24 10.24 2.11
N SER A 46 7.21 9.69 2.85
CA SER A 46 8.43 9.13 2.26
C SER A 46 8.11 7.97 1.30
N ALA A 47 7.13 7.14 1.63
CA ALA A 47 6.73 6.03 0.77
C ALA A 47 6.09 6.50 -0.55
N PHE A 48 5.24 7.52 -0.55
CA PHE A 48 4.70 8.09 -1.80
C PHE A 48 5.80 8.69 -2.67
N GLU A 49 6.74 9.42 -2.07
CA GLU A 49 7.88 10.00 -2.77
C GLU A 49 8.76 8.92 -3.41
N LYS A 50 9.15 7.90 -2.63
CA LYS A 50 9.99 6.79 -3.11
C LYS A 50 9.34 5.97 -4.22
N THR A 51 8.04 5.74 -4.14
CA THR A 51 7.32 4.90 -5.10
C THR A 51 6.83 5.66 -6.34
N GLY A 52 6.80 6.99 -6.27
CA GLY A 52 6.20 7.84 -7.31
C GLY A 52 4.67 7.72 -7.40
N ILE A 53 4.04 7.04 -6.44
CA ILE A 53 2.58 6.90 -6.40
C ILE A 53 1.98 8.22 -5.94
N SER A 54 1.04 8.75 -6.70
CA SER A 54 0.34 9.97 -6.33
C SER A 54 -0.56 9.74 -5.11
N ALA A 55 -0.35 10.52 -4.05
CA ALA A 55 -1.13 10.49 -2.81
C ALA A 55 -2.63 10.79 -3.03
N SER A 56 -2.97 11.49 -4.13
CA SER A 56 -4.35 11.80 -4.51
C SER A 56 -5.05 10.68 -5.30
N GLU A 57 -4.35 9.63 -5.69
CA GLU A 57 -4.96 8.50 -6.39
C GLU A 57 -5.90 7.70 -5.49
N ARG A 58 -6.81 6.98 -6.12
CA ARG A 58 -7.73 6.06 -5.43
C ARG A 58 -7.14 4.65 -5.47
N ALA A 59 -7.35 3.86 -4.42
CA ALA A 59 -6.79 2.51 -4.34
C ALA A 59 -7.16 1.61 -5.54
N GLU A 60 -8.36 1.77 -6.10
CA GLU A 60 -8.82 1.01 -7.28
C GLU A 60 -8.06 1.33 -8.58
N ARG A 61 -7.24 2.40 -8.60
CA ARG A 61 -6.39 2.76 -9.75
C ARG A 61 -4.97 2.22 -9.66
N LEU A 62 -4.58 1.69 -8.51
CA LEU A 62 -3.27 1.10 -8.29
C LEU A 62 -3.25 -0.36 -8.75
N ALA A 63 -2.14 -0.76 -9.34
CA ALA A 63 -1.88 -2.17 -9.65
C ALA A 63 -1.51 -2.95 -8.36
N PRO A 64 -1.69 -4.28 -8.33
CA PRO A 64 -1.26 -5.11 -7.20
C PRO A 64 0.21 -4.89 -6.80
N GLU A 65 1.09 -4.68 -7.78
CA GLU A 65 2.52 -4.43 -7.58
C GLU A 65 2.79 -3.09 -6.88
N ASP A 66 1.91 -2.11 -7.06
CA ASP A 66 2.03 -0.79 -6.41
C ASP A 66 1.83 -0.91 -4.91
N PHE A 67 0.87 -1.73 -4.46
CA PHE A 67 0.68 -1.98 -3.04
C PHE A 67 1.89 -2.65 -2.39
N ARG A 68 2.55 -3.57 -3.12
CA ARG A 68 3.78 -4.19 -2.63
C ARG A 68 4.90 -3.16 -2.51
N ARG A 69 5.11 -2.32 -3.53
CA ARG A 69 6.11 -1.25 -3.51
C ARG A 69 5.85 -0.25 -2.37
N LEU A 70 4.59 0.15 -2.19
CA LEU A 70 4.18 1.06 -1.14
C LEU A 70 4.43 0.46 0.26
N PHE A 71 4.07 -0.81 0.44
CA PHE A 71 4.30 -1.53 1.70
C PHE A 71 5.79 -1.62 2.03
N GLU A 72 6.63 -2.03 1.06
CA GLU A 72 8.08 -2.12 1.25
C GLU A 72 8.70 -0.78 1.63
N ALA A 73 8.27 0.31 0.98
CA ALA A 73 8.75 1.66 1.27
C ALA A 73 8.33 2.18 2.65
N ILE A 74 7.11 1.86 3.10
CA ILE A 74 6.64 2.19 4.46
C ILE A 74 7.50 1.45 5.50
N GLU A 75 7.71 0.15 5.33
CA GLU A 75 8.49 -0.66 6.26
C GLU A 75 9.97 -0.24 6.29
N GLU A 76 10.53 0.16 5.16
CA GLU A 76 11.86 0.75 5.11
C GLU A 76 11.92 2.07 5.89
N SER A 77 10.93 2.96 5.69
CA SER A 77 10.88 4.24 6.41
C SER A 77 10.72 4.04 7.92
N ARG A 78 9.94 3.05 8.37
CA ARG A 78 9.81 2.69 9.79
C ARG A 78 11.13 2.23 10.39
N ARG A 79 11.89 1.41 9.66
CA ARG A 79 13.24 0.98 10.10
C ARG A 79 14.23 2.13 10.20
N SER A 80 14.12 3.16 9.35
CA SER A 80 14.98 4.35 9.43
C SER A 80 14.56 5.33 10.53
N LEU A 81 13.28 5.38 10.89
CA LEU A 81 12.76 6.22 11.99
C LEU A 81 13.01 5.61 13.38
N GLY A 82 13.22 4.30 13.46
CA GLY A 82 13.54 3.57 14.68
C GLY A 82 15.04 3.51 15.02
N ARG A 83 15.89 4.28 14.32
CA ARG A 83 17.30 4.52 14.69
C ARG A 83 17.44 5.97 15.14
#